data_AF-A0A7J9A958-F1
#
_entry.id   AF-A0A7J9A958-F1
#
_cell.length_a   1.000
_cell.length_b   1.000
_cell.length_c   1.000
_cell.angle_alpha   90.00
_cell.angle_beta   90.00
_cell.angle_gamma   90.00
#
_symmetry.space_group_name_H-M   'P 1'
#
loop_
_entity.id
_entity.type
_entity.pdbx_description
1 polymer ?
#
loop_
_entity_poly.entity_id
_entity_poly.type
_entity_poly.pdbx_seq_one_letter_code
_entity_poly.pdbx_strand_id
1 'polypeptide(L)'
;MYQVVKDMIEKMGYSVKLVRVTKRVHEAYFAQLYLTKVGDETESVSFDLRPSDAINIAVRCKVPIQVNKYLAYSDGMRVIESGKLSVQSTASDVLPHAELDQPSGQPCLDSEEFKIVGDLNEAISQERYKDA
;
A
#
# COMPACT_ATOMS: atom_id res chain seq x y z
N MET A 1 -16.22 3.42 15.76
CA MET A 1 -16.00 4.74 15.13
C MET A 1 -16.37 4.72 13.64
N TYR A 2 -15.68 3.96 12.78
CA TYR A 2 -15.93 3.97 11.32
C TYR A 2 -17.34 3.53 10.90
N GLN A 3 -18.01 2.68 11.71
CA GLN A 3 -19.43 2.36 11.49
C GLN A 3 -20.33 3.61 11.60
N VAL A 4 -20.07 4.47 12.59
CA VAL A 4 -20.86 5.69 12.79
C VAL A 4 -20.66 6.63 11.61
N VAL A 5 -19.43 6.75 11.09
CA VAL A 5 -19.13 7.56 9.90
C VAL A 5 -19.91 7.05 8.69
N LYS A 6 -19.95 5.73 8.48
CA LYS A 6 -20.76 5.12 7.43
C LYS A 6 -22.25 5.48 7.58
N ASP A 7 -22.82 5.26 8.76
CA ASP A 7 -24.23 5.54 9.03
C ASP A 7 -24.57 7.04 8.88
N MET A 8 -23.63 7.93 9.21
CA MET A 8 -23.76 9.37 9.01
C MET A 8 -23.81 9.73 7.53
N ILE A 9 -22.91 9.17 6.71
CA ILE A 9 -22.87 9.40 5.25
C ILE A 9 -24.18 8.95 4.61
N GLU A 10 -24.69 7.77 4.99
CA GLU A 10 -25.96 7.24 4.50
C GLU A 10 -27.15 8.14 4.90
N LYS A 11 -27.20 8.60 6.15
CA LYS A 11 -28.25 9.54 6.62
C LYS A 11 -28.21 10.90 5.92
N MET A 12 -27.04 11.34 5.47
CA MET A 12 -26.89 12.57 4.70
C MET A 12 -27.30 12.41 3.22
N GLY A 13 -27.71 11.20 2.80
CA GLY A 13 -28.11 10.94 1.42
C GLY A 13 -26.95 10.77 0.45
N TYR A 14 -25.76 10.43 0.96
CA TYR A 14 -24.58 10.16 0.15
C TYR A 14 -24.18 8.68 0.25
N SER A 15 -23.46 8.21 -0.75
CA SER A 15 -22.79 6.92 -0.78
C SER A 15 -21.29 7.12 -0.98
N VAL A 16 -20.47 6.26 -0.37
CA VAL A 16 -19.04 6.25 -0.65
C VAL A 16 -18.82 5.60 -2.02
N LYS A 17 -18.10 6.28 -2.92
CA LYS A 17 -17.77 5.76 -4.25
C LYS A 17 -16.43 5.04 -4.27
N LEU A 18 -15.38 5.70 -3.81
CA LEU A 18 -14.01 5.17 -3.79
C LEU A 18 -13.12 5.95 -2.83
N VAL A 19 -11.97 5.37 -2.51
CA VAL A 19 -10.87 6.04 -1.81
C VAL A 19 -9.63 6.07 -2.68
N ARG A 20 -8.90 7.18 -2.67
CA ARG A 20 -7.66 7.33 -3.43
C ARG A 20 -6.52 7.83 -2.56
N VAL A 21 -5.40 7.10 -2.52
CA VAL A 21 -4.13 7.59 -1.97
C VAL A 21 -3.40 8.37 -3.06
N THR A 22 -3.16 9.67 -2.84
CA THR A 22 -2.82 10.61 -3.93
C THR A 22 -1.36 11.02 -3.96
N LYS A 23 -0.83 11.52 -2.84
CA LYS A 23 0.53 12.09 -2.74
C LYS A 23 1.19 11.73 -1.42
N ARG A 24 2.52 11.84 -1.41
CA ARG A 24 3.37 11.78 -0.21
C ARG A 24 4.14 13.10 -0.10
N VAL A 25 4.12 13.71 1.08
CA VAL A 25 4.81 14.97 1.37
C VAL A 25 5.43 14.85 2.75
N HIS A 26 6.75 15.06 2.85
CA HIS A 26 7.51 14.88 4.10
C HIS A 26 7.18 13.56 4.80
N GLU A 27 7.32 12.45 4.07
CA GLU A 27 7.03 11.09 4.52
C GLU A 27 5.56 10.77 4.86
N ALA A 28 4.67 11.77 4.88
CA ALA A 28 3.25 11.59 5.14
C ALA A 28 2.45 11.41 3.86
N TYR A 29 1.64 10.36 3.79
CA TYR A 29 0.71 10.12 2.69
C TYR A 29 -0.62 10.83 2.90
N PHE A 30 -1.25 11.23 1.80
CA PHE A 30 -2.56 11.87 1.76
C PHE A 30 -3.55 10.97 1.01
N ALA A 31 -4.78 10.91 1.51
CA ALA A 31 -5.85 10.14 0.90
C ALA A 31 -7.13 10.95 0.76
N GLN A 32 -7.88 10.69 -0.29
CA GLN A 32 -9.15 11.34 -0.58
C GLN A 32 -10.29 10.32 -0.59
N LEU A 33 -11.37 10.63 0.13
CA LEU A 33 -12.63 9.90 0.11
C LEU A 33 -13.58 10.60 -0.85
N TYR A 34 -14.09 9.87 -1.85
CA TYR A 34 -15.07 10.40 -2.79
C TYR A 34 -16.46 9.88 -2.44
N LEU A 35 -17.39 10.81 -2.24
CA LEU A 35 -18.80 10.56 -2.01
C LEU A 35 -19.60 10.97 -3.24
N THR A 36 -20.70 10.28 -3.49
CA THR A 36 -21.70 10.62 -4.50
C THR A 36 -23.07 10.69 -3.87
N LYS A 37 -23.92 11.59 -4.37
CA LYS A 37 -25.30 11.67 -3.87
C LYS A 37 -26.10 10.46 -4.34
N VAL A 38 -26.96 9.95 -3.46
CA VAL A 38 -27.84 8.82 -3.81
C VAL A 38 -28.90 9.33 -4.80
N GLY A 39 -28.91 8.76 -6.00
CA GLY A 39 -29.83 9.14 -7.08
C GLY A 39 -29.27 10.13 -8.09
N ASP A 40 -28.09 10.71 -7.85
CA ASP A 40 -27.39 11.56 -8.81
C ASP A 40 -25.87 11.33 -8.74
N GLU A 41 -25.33 10.61 -9.72
CA GLU A 41 -23.89 10.29 -9.78
C GLU A 41 -23.03 11.46 -10.26
N THR A 42 -23.62 12.55 -10.75
CA THR A 42 -22.89 13.73 -11.25
C THR A 42 -22.42 14.63 -10.11
N GLU A 43 -23.19 14.68 -9.00
CA GLU A 43 -22.81 15.37 -7.78
C GLU A 43 -21.84 14.51 -6.95
N SER A 44 -20.54 14.82 -7.07
CA SER A 44 -19.49 14.18 -6.27
C SER A 44 -18.77 15.17 -5.36
N VAL A 45 -18.51 14.75 -4.13
CA VAL A 45 -17.78 15.52 -3.12
C VAL A 45 -16.57 14.72 -2.67
N SER A 46 -15.43 15.39 -2.48
CA SER A 46 -14.19 14.77 -2.02
C SER A 46 -13.75 15.32 -0.67
N PHE A 47 -13.35 14.44 0.24
CA PHE A 47 -12.82 14.78 1.56
C PHE A 47 -11.37 14.35 1.69
N ASP A 48 -10.51 15.24 2.18
CA ASP A 48 -9.12 14.92 2.51
C ASP A 48 -9.07 14.21 3.87
N LEU A 49 -8.44 13.04 3.91
CA LEU A 49 -8.34 12.17 5.08
C LEU A 49 -6.93 11.61 5.21
N ARG A 50 -6.60 11.18 6.43
CA ARG A 50 -5.42 10.34 6.61
C ARG A 50 -5.65 8.98 5.94
N PRO A 51 -4.60 8.37 5.34
CA PRO A 51 -4.72 7.09 4.66
C PRO A 51 -5.31 5.97 5.52
N SER A 52 -4.94 5.89 6.80
CA SER A 52 -5.46 4.88 7.74
C SER A 52 -6.99 4.96 7.89
N ASP A 53 -7.51 6.18 8.04
CA ASP A 53 -8.94 6.42 8.20
C ASP A 53 -9.68 6.15 6.88
N ALA A 54 -9.13 6.62 5.76
CA ALA A 54 -9.74 6.42 4.44
C ALA A 54 -9.82 4.93 4.07
N ILE A 55 -8.77 4.15 4.31
CA ILE A 55 -8.74 2.70 4.04
C ILE A 55 -9.76 1.97 4.94
N ASN A 56 -9.81 2.28 6.24
CA ASN A 56 -10.77 1.65 7.15
C ASN A 56 -12.22 1.93 6.74
N ILE A 57 -12.52 3.14 6.28
CA ILE A 57 -13.84 3.48 5.72
C ILE A 57 -14.08 2.67 4.44
N ALA A 58 -13.09 2.59 3.53
CA ALA A 58 -13.22 1.87 2.27
C ALA A 58 -13.54 0.37 2.48
N VAL A 59 -12.81 -0.28 3.38
CA VAL A 59 -13.01 -1.68 3.76
C VAL A 59 -14.43 -1.89 4.32
N ARG A 60 -14.89 -0.99 5.19
CA ARG A 60 -16.21 -1.12 5.82
C ARG A 60 -17.37 -0.89 4.85
N CYS A 61 -17.18 0.02 3.90
CA CYS A 61 -18.14 0.34 2.86
C CYS A 61 -18.05 -0.59 1.63
N LYS A 62 -17.02 -1.46 1.56
CA LYS A 62 -16.75 -2.36 0.43
C LYS A 62 -16.58 -1.62 -0.90
N VAL A 63 -15.86 -0.51 -0.87
CA VAL A 63 -15.58 0.33 -2.05
C VAL A 63 -14.14 0.14 -2.52
N PRO A 64 -13.85 0.39 -3.81
CA PRO A 64 -12.49 0.25 -4.32
C PRO A 64 -11.51 1.26 -3.68
N ILE A 65 -10.29 0.76 -3.44
CA ILE A 65 -9.14 1.56 -3.02
C ILE A 65 -8.25 1.75 -4.25
N GLN A 66 -7.94 3.00 -4.56
CA GLN A 66 -7.06 3.39 -5.65
C GLN A 66 -5.80 4.03 -5.10
N VAL A 67 -4.68 3.83 -5.79
CA VAL A 67 -3.41 4.47 -5.46
C VAL A 67 -2.89 5.17 -6.70
N ASN A 68 -2.30 6.35 -6.51
CA ASN A 68 -1.63 7.06 -7.58
C ASN A 68 -0.50 6.21 -8.16
N LYS A 69 -0.47 6.05 -9.48
CA LYS A 69 0.54 5.30 -10.22
C LYS A 69 1.97 5.72 -9.86
N TYR A 70 2.23 7.01 -9.69
CA TYR A 70 3.56 7.50 -9.32
C TYR A 70 3.98 7.03 -7.92
N LEU A 71 3.07 7.06 -6.95
CA LEU A 71 3.33 6.53 -5.61
C LEU A 71 3.54 5.02 -5.62
N ALA A 72 2.75 4.30 -6.41
CA ALA A 72 2.86 2.85 -6.51
C ALA A 72 4.21 2.41 -7.09
N TYR A 73 4.82 3.20 -7.98
CA TYR A 73 6.16 2.88 -8.51
C TYR A 73 7.31 3.37 -7.65
N SER A 74 7.18 4.53 -7.01
CA SER A 74 8.28 5.07 -6.20
C SER A 74 8.42 4.33 -4.88
N ASP A 75 7.30 3.97 -4.25
CA ASP A 75 7.26 3.47 -2.87
C ASP A 75 6.71 2.04 -2.80
N GLY A 76 6.22 1.49 -3.91
CA GLY A 76 5.68 0.13 -3.94
C GLY A 76 6.79 -0.91 -3.87
N MET A 77 6.59 -1.91 -3.03
CA MET A 77 7.46 -3.08 -2.93
C MET A 77 6.79 -4.29 -3.58
N ARG A 78 7.57 -5.09 -4.32
CA ARG A 78 7.08 -6.37 -4.83
C ARG A 78 7.16 -7.41 -3.71
N VAL A 79 6.05 -8.11 -3.50
CA VAL A 79 6.06 -9.29 -2.63
C VAL A 79 6.75 -10.41 -3.40
N ILE A 80 7.90 -10.86 -2.91
CA ILE A 80 8.55 -12.08 -3.41
C ILE A 80 7.84 -13.24 -2.72
N GLU A 81 7.13 -14.07 -3.49
CA GLU A 81 6.45 -15.24 -2.94
C GLU A 81 7.48 -16.22 -2.36
N SER A 82 7.67 -16.22 -1.04
CA SER A 82 8.13 -17.43 -0.36
C SER A 82 7.07 -18.50 -0.55
N GLY A 83 7.44 -19.62 -1.16
CA GLY A 83 6.54 -20.67 -1.62
C GLY A 83 5.42 -21.01 -0.63
N LYS A 84 4.18 -20.94 -1.13
CA LYS A 84 2.92 -21.47 -0.56
C LYS A 84 3.04 -21.97 0.89
N LEU A 85 2.91 -21.09 1.86
CA LEU A 85 2.44 -21.51 3.17
C LEU A 85 0.96 -21.88 3.04
N SER A 86 0.72 -23.18 2.86
CA SER A 86 -0.57 -23.82 3.13
C SER A 86 -0.94 -23.54 4.59
N VAL A 87 -1.61 -22.43 4.85
CA VAL A 87 -2.24 -22.14 6.13
C VAL A 87 -3.46 -23.06 6.25
N GLN A 88 -3.24 -24.29 6.71
CA GLN A 88 -4.27 -25.00 7.45
C GLN A 88 -4.37 -24.30 8.80
N SER A 89 -5.32 -23.36 8.89
CA SER A 89 -5.66 -22.67 10.13
C SER A 89 -6.12 -23.72 11.16
N THR A 90 -5.24 -24.07 12.08
CA THR A 90 -5.63 -24.57 13.39
C THR A 90 -5.28 -23.49 14.39
N ALA A 91 -6.32 -23.03 15.09
CA ALA A 91 -6.28 -21.91 15.99
C ALA A 91 -5.32 -22.18 17.16
N SER A 92 -4.29 -21.36 17.31
CA SER A 92 -3.74 -20.97 18.61
C SER A 92 -2.78 -19.79 18.46
N ASP A 93 -3.13 -18.72 19.16
CA ASP A 93 -2.33 -17.64 19.72
C ASP A 93 -0.84 -17.46 19.32
N VAL A 94 -0.55 -16.21 18.92
CA VAL A 94 0.73 -15.49 19.04
C VAL A 94 1.91 -16.07 18.25
N LEU A 95 2.12 -15.55 17.04
CA LEU A 95 3.44 -15.57 16.37
C LEU A 95 3.86 -14.14 16.03
N PRO A 96 5.11 -13.74 16.33
CA PRO A 96 5.55 -12.37 16.12
C PRO A 96 5.65 -12.09 14.62
N HIS A 97 5.12 -10.94 14.21
CA HIS A 97 5.17 -10.35 12.86
C HIS A 97 6.59 -10.23 12.24
N ALA A 98 7.63 -10.69 12.91
CA ALA A 98 9.03 -10.61 12.49
C ALA A 98 9.41 -11.64 11.40
N GLU A 99 8.62 -12.70 11.20
CA GLU A 99 8.99 -13.80 10.29
C GLU A 99 8.68 -13.52 8.81
N LEU A 100 7.93 -12.45 8.50
CA LEU A 100 7.64 -12.02 7.13
C LEU A 100 8.76 -11.17 6.50
N ASP A 101 9.69 -10.65 7.31
CA ASP A 101 10.81 -9.82 6.85
C ASP A 101 12.09 -10.64 6.60
N GLN A 102 12.06 -11.96 6.82
CA GLN A 102 13.21 -12.81 6.52
C GLN A 102 13.25 -13.14 5.02
N PRO A 103 14.37 -12.86 4.33
CA PRO A 103 14.53 -13.25 2.94
C PRO A 103 14.46 -14.78 2.83
N SER A 104 13.84 -15.29 1.77
CA SER A 104 13.65 -16.72 1.51
C SER A 104 14.95 -17.52 1.35
N GLY A 105 16.10 -16.84 1.38
CA GLY A 105 17.42 -17.42 1.11
C GLY A 105 17.63 -17.87 -0.33
N GLN A 106 16.62 -17.72 -1.20
CA GLN A 106 16.71 -18.08 -2.60
C GLN A 106 17.29 -16.93 -3.43
N PRO A 107 18.12 -17.22 -4.46
CA PRO A 107 18.57 -16.21 -5.40
C PRO A 107 17.36 -15.55 -6.08
N CYS A 108 17.19 -14.25 -5.93
CA CYS A 108 16.23 -13.46 -6.69
C CYS A 108 16.98 -12.52 -7.64
N LEU A 109 16.44 -12.33 -8.84
CA LEU A 109 17.06 -11.50 -9.87
C LEU A 109 17.34 -10.08 -9.36
N ASP A 110 16.41 -9.54 -8.56
CA ASP A 110 16.55 -8.23 -7.94
C ASP A 110 17.80 -8.17 -7.02
N SER A 111 18.08 -9.23 -6.23
CA SER A 111 19.27 -9.27 -5.37
C SER A 111 20.57 -9.36 -6.18
N GLU A 112 20.56 -9.99 -7.35
CA GLU A 112 21.71 -10.02 -8.24
C GLU A 112 21.98 -8.64 -8.85
N GLU A 113 20.93 -7.94 -9.30
CA GLU A 113 21.02 -6.56 -9.79
C GLU A 113 21.55 -5.62 -8.69
N PHE A 114 21.03 -5.70 -7.47
CA PHE A 114 21.51 -4.90 -6.35
C PHE A 114 22.98 -5.18 -6.02
N LYS A 115 23.41 -6.44 -6.11
CA LYS A 115 24.81 -6.82 -5.90
C LYS A 115 25.71 -6.19 -6.96
N ILE A 116 25.31 -6.25 -8.24
CA ILE A 116 26.06 -5.63 -9.35
C ILE A 116 26.15 -4.11 -9.17
N VAL A 117 25.06 -3.45 -8.78
CA VAL A 117 25.05 -2.00 -8.52
C VAL A 117 25.96 -1.64 -7.34
N GLY A 118 25.98 -2.46 -6.29
CA GLY A 118 26.88 -2.31 -5.16
C GLY A 118 28.35 -2.44 -5.55
N ASP A 119 28.69 -3.52 -6.26
CA ASP A 119 30.03 -3.81 -6.76
C ASP A 119 30.52 -2.66 -7.68
N LEU A 120 29.64 -2.12 -8.55
CA LEU A 120 29.93 -0.97 -9.42
C LEU A 120 30.21 0.31 -8.61
N ASN A 121 29.40 0.61 -7.60
CA ASN A 121 29.55 1.82 -6.81
C ASN A 121 30.82 1.79 -5.94
N GLU A 122 31.20 0.61 -5.44
CA GLU A 122 32.47 0.39 -4.74
C GLU A 122 33.66 0.55 -5.69
N ALA A 123 33.60 -0.03 -6.89
CA ALA A 123 34.62 0.12 -7.91
C ALA A 123 34.84 1.59 -8.32
N ILE A 124 33.76 2.38 -8.44
CA ILE A 124 33.82 3.83 -8.68
C ILE A 124 34.52 4.54 -7.53
N SER A 125 34.12 4.25 -6.28
CA SER A 125 34.72 4.87 -5.10
C SER A 125 36.21 4.55 -4.92
N GLN A 126 36.68 3.40 -5.42
CA GLN A 126 38.06 2.94 -5.32
C GLN A 126 38.86 3.20 -6.61
N GLU A 127 38.27 3.85 -7.62
CA GLU A 127 38.85 4.05 -8.97
C GLU A 127 39.29 2.75 -9.66
N ARG A 128 38.70 1.61 -9.29
CA ARG A 128 39.01 0.26 -9.77
C ARG A 128 38.02 -0.19 -10.86
N TYR A 129 37.91 0.60 -11.92
CA TYR A 129 36.91 0.39 -12.99
C TYR A 129 37.01 -0.95 -13.75
N LYS A 130 38.11 -1.69 -13.62
CA LYS A 130 38.30 -3.00 -14.27
C LYS A 130 37.67 -4.15 -13.50
N ASP A 131 37.27 -3.91 -12.25
CA ASP A 131 36.72 -4.93 -11.34
C ASP A 131 35.19 -4.87 -11.23
N ALA A 132 34.57 -3.95 -11.97
CA ALA A 132 33.12 -3.83 -12.14
C ALA A 132 32.59 -4.78 -13.23
#